data_AF-A0A8C0FA72-F1
#
_entry.id   AF-A0A8C0FA72-F1
#
_cell.length_a   1.000
_cell.length_b   1.000
_cell.length_c   1.000
_cell.angle_alpha   90.00
_cell.angle_beta   90.00
_cell.angle_gamma   90.00
#
_symmetry.space_group_name_H-M   'P 1'
#
loop_
_entity.id
_entity.type
_entity.pdbx_description
1 polymer ?
#
loop_
_entity_poly.entity_id
_entity_poly.type
_entity_poly.pdbx_seq_one_letter_code
_entity_poly.pdbx_strand_id
1 'polypeptide(L)'
;PLPGNIQGQVGQGFEQPGLVEDVPYLTEALQSVNEVELDDVIENVIDAVEKQPLSSNMIEQSTVEAAVQECSQASDETIENVFNIIGAFDIPRYIYNSERKKFLPLSMTNFPVPNLFGTARDKAELFRERYSILQQRTHRHELFTPSAVVAHPDDNKSKFQLKTIETLLGNTAKVREVIVLGMITQLKEGKFFLEDPTGVVQLDLSKFHSGLYTESCFVLAEGWYEDEVFHVNAFGFPPTEPSATTRAFYGNVNFFGGPSSASVKASAKLKQLEDENEDAMFVFLSDVWLDQAEVLEKLHTMFSGYSSAPPTCFFFCGNFSFAPYGKNQIQSLKGSLKALADIICEYPSIHKSSRFVFVPGPEDPGPGSILPRPPLAENITQEFRQLVPFSVFTTNPCRIQYCTQEIIIFREDLVNKMCRNCVRFPASNMDIPNHFVKTVLSQGHLTPLPLYVSPVYWAYDYALRVYPVPDMLVIADKYDPFTVTNTDCLCINPGSFPRSGFSFKVFYPSNKTLKGSIFLFAVLLISGGTHESQFYKQSECSSSLM
;
A
#
# COMPACT_ATOMS: atom_id res chain seq x y z
N PRO A 1 -8.05 -52.64 -8.62
CA PRO A 1 -6.66 -52.36 -9.06
C PRO A 1 -5.93 -51.64 -7.92
N LEU A 2 -4.71 -52.08 -7.65
CA LEU A 2 -3.94 -51.95 -6.40
C LEU A 2 -3.89 -50.55 -5.73
N PRO A 3 -4.15 -50.45 -4.40
CA PRO A 3 -3.82 -49.29 -3.56
C PRO A 3 -2.31 -48.99 -3.40
N GLY A 4 -1.44 -49.72 -4.10
CA GLY A 4 0.02 -49.72 -3.89
C GLY A 4 0.80 -48.67 -4.67
N ASN A 5 0.18 -47.94 -5.60
CA ASN A 5 0.88 -46.94 -6.43
C ASN A 5 0.93 -45.56 -5.75
N ILE A 6 -0.16 -45.15 -5.10
CA ILE A 6 -0.28 -43.84 -4.43
C ILE A 6 0.72 -43.71 -3.29
N GLN A 7 0.86 -44.74 -2.45
CA GLN A 7 1.78 -44.72 -1.31
C GLN A 7 3.25 -44.59 -1.74
N GLY A 8 3.61 -45.15 -2.90
CA GLY A 8 4.94 -45.02 -3.50
C GLY A 8 5.21 -43.64 -4.10
N GLN A 9 4.21 -43.04 -4.77
CA GLN A 9 4.31 -41.70 -5.35
C GLN A 9 4.37 -40.61 -4.27
N VAL A 10 3.51 -40.71 -3.25
CA VAL A 10 3.55 -39.83 -2.07
C VAL A 10 4.89 -40.02 -1.33
N GLY A 11 5.35 -41.25 -1.13
CA GLY A 11 6.65 -41.52 -0.53
C GLY A 11 7.82 -40.87 -1.28
N GLN A 12 7.85 -40.96 -2.62
CA GLN A 12 8.91 -40.34 -3.43
C GLN A 12 8.85 -38.81 -3.47
N GLY A 13 7.65 -38.21 -3.56
CA GLY A 13 7.49 -36.75 -3.57
C GLY A 13 7.90 -36.10 -2.25
N PHE A 14 7.69 -36.80 -1.12
CA PHE A 14 7.93 -36.30 0.22
C PHE A 14 9.22 -36.85 0.89
N GLU A 15 10.04 -37.61 0.16
CA GLU A 15 11.35 -38.12 0.62
C GLU A 15 12.43 -37.03 0.72
N GLN A 16 12.39 -36.02 -0.17
CA GLN A 16 13.37 -34.92 -0.19
C GLN A 16 13.16 -33.83 0.88
N PRO A 17 11.94 -33.47 1.31
CA PRO A 17 11.72 -32.42 2.32
C PRO A 17 11.81 -32.90 3.78
N GLY A 18 12.12 -34.17 4.06
CA GLY A 18 12.14 -34.71 5.43
C GLY A 18 10.76 -35.03 6.02
N LEU A 19 9.75 -35.22 5.16
CA LEU A 19 8.32 -35.45 5.50
C LEU A 19 7.95 -36.93 5.71
N VAL A 20 8.93 -37.78 6.04
CA VAL A 20 8.81 -39.25 5.99
C VAL A 20 7.83 -39.81 7.04
N GLU A 21 7.58 -39.10 8.14
CA GLU A 21 6.68 -39.57 9.21
C GLU A 21 5.17 -39.35 8.91
N ASP A 22 4.81 -38.47 7.97
CA ASP A 22 3.40 -38.07 7.69
C ASP A 22 2.79 -38.73 6.45
N VAL A 23 3.51 -39.64 5.79
CA VAL A 23 3.07 -40.39 4.60
C VAL A 23 1.71 -41.10 4.78
N PRO A 24 1.37 -41.69 5.95
CA PRO A 24 0.06 -42.34 6.14
C PRO A 24 -1.12 -41.35 6.04
N TYR A 25 -0.99 -40.16 6.63
CA TYR A 25 -2.02 -39.13 6.60
C TYR A 25 -2.21 -38.57 5.17
N LEU A 26 -1.11 -38.25 4.49
CA LEU A 26 -1.14 -37.77 3.10
C LEU A 26 -1.77 -38.80 2.15
N THR A 27 -1.47 -40.07 2.35
CA THR A 27 -2.06 -41.17 1.57
C THR A 27 -3.57 -41.29 1.82
N GLU A 28 -4.06 -40.96 3.02
CA GLU A 28 -5.49 -40.95 3.33
C GLU A 28 -6.20 -39.69 2.78
N ALA A 29 -5.58 -38.52 2.89
CA ALA A 29 -6.16 -37.27 2.41
C ALA A 29 -6.23 -37.18 0.88
N LEU A 30 -5.26 -37.78 0.17
CA LEU A 30 -5.18 -37.73 -1.30
C LEU A 30 -5.83 -38.93 -2.00
N GLN A 31 -6.46 -39.85 -1.26
CA GLN A 31 -7.10 -41.06 -1.80
C GLN A 31 -8.24 -40.80 -2.79
N SER A 32 -8.90 -39.64 -2.69
CA SER A 32 -10.00 -39.23 -3.57
C SER A 32 -9.55 -38.45 -4.81
N VAL A 33 -8.25 -38.14 -4.94
CA VAL A 33 -7.69 -37.37 -6.06
C VAL A 33 -7.46 -38.31 -7.25
N ASN A 34 -7.75 -37.82 -8.46
CA ASN A 34 -7.61 -38.61 -9.69
C ASN A 34 -6.11 -38.84 -10.01
N GLU A 35 -5.75 -40.02 -10.51
CA GLU A 35 -4.33 -40.39 -10.76
C GLU A 35 -3.59 -39.42 -11.71
N VAL A 36 -4.33 -38.71 -12.57
CA VAL A 36 -3.77 -37.74 -13.53
C VAL A 36 -3.41 -36.40 -12.86
N GLU A 37 -4.08 -36.04 -11.77
CA GLU A 37 -3.88 -34.77 -11.05
C GLU A 37 -3.04 -34.97 -9.77
N LEU A 38 -2.75 -36.22 -9.40
CA LEU A 38 -2.10 -36.56 -8.14
C LEU A 38 -0.70 -35.95 -8.02
N ASP A 39 0.10 -36.00 -9.08
CA ASP A 39 1.46 -35.44 -9.07
C ASP A 39 1.42 -33.90 -8.93
N ASP A 40 0.49 -33.23 -9.64
CA ASP A 40 0.28 -31.79 -9.53
C ASP A 40 -0.21 -31.39 -8.12
N VAL A 41 -1.11 -32.17 -7.51
CA VAL A 41 -1.60 -31.92 -6.15
C VAL A 41 -0.50 -32.16 -5.12
N ILE A 42 0.36 -33.17 -5.30
CA ILE A 42 1.53 -33.41 -4.46
C ILE A 42 2.50 -32.22 -4.54
N GLU A 43 2.83 -31.75 -5.75
CA GLU A 43 3.66 -30.56 -5.93
C GLU A 43 3.04 -29.33 -5.26
N ASN A 44 1.73 -29.11 -5.42
CA ASN A 44 1.02 -27.99 -4.79
C ASN A 44 1.04 -28.05 -3.25
N VAL A 45 0.90 -29.24 -2.66
CA VAL A 45 0.97 -29.42 -1.21
C VAL A 45 2.40 -29.21 -0.71
N ILE A 46 3.41 -29.72 -1.42
CA ILE A 46 4.83 -29.46 -1.09
C ILE A 46 5.11 -27.96 -1.14
N ASP A 47 4.70 -27.29 -2.22
CA ASP A 47 4.81 -25.85 -2.40
C ASP A 47 4.10 -25.08 -1.27
N ALA A 48 2.92 -25.52 -0.86
CA ALA A 48 2.17 -24.92 0.24
C ALA A 48 2.89 -25.09 1.57
N VAL A 49 3.40 -26.28 1.88
CA VAL A 49 4.22 -26.53 3.08
C VAL A 49 5.49 -25.66 3.08
N GLU A 50 6.17 -25.52 1.94
CA GLU A 50 7.35 -24.66 1.82
C GLU A 50 7.03 -23.16 1.96
N LYS A 51 5.85 -22.73 1.50
CA LYS A 51 5.37 -21.34 1.59
C LYS A 51 4.83 -21.00 2.98
N GLN A 52 4.44 -22.00 3.77
CA GLN A 52 3.92 -21.77 5.12
C GLN A 52 4.99 -21.19 6.07
N PRO A 53 4.56 -20.33 7.02
CA PRO A 53 5.43 -19.81 8.06
C PRO A 53 5.64 -20.92 9.11
N LEU A 54 6.58 -21.85 8.89
CA LEU A 54 6.90 -22.89 9.89
C LEU A 54 7.45 -22.27 11.20
N SER A 55 7.31 -22.87 12.37
CA SER A 55 7.98 -22.38 13.60
C SER A 55 9.37 -22.97 13.81
N SER A 56 9.66 -24.12 13.17
CA SER A 56 10.92 -24.85 13.25
C SER A 56 11.31 -25.43 11.88
N ASN A 57 12.50 -26.03 11.79
CA ASN A 57 12.92 -26.77 10.58
C ASN A 57 12.32 -28.18 10.51
N MET A 58 11.60 -28.61 11.56
CA MET A 58 10.82 -29.84 11.57
C MET A 58 9.41 -29.49 11.09
N ILE A 59 8.93 -30.23 10.11
CA ILE A 59 7.54 -30.10 9.64
C ILE A 59 6.70 -30.99 10.56
N GLU A 60 5.76 -30.39 11.27
CA GLU A 60 4.82 -31.11 12.12
C GLU A 60 3.59 -31.52 11.30
N GLN A 61 2.94 -32.62 11.68
CA GLN A 61 1.70 -33.09 11.05
C GLN A 61 0.64 -31.98 10.91
N SER A 62 0.54 -31.08 11.89
CA SER A 62 -0.36 -29.92 11.88
C SER A 62 -0.11 -28.94 10.71
N THR A 63 1.15 -28.84 10.26
CA THR A 63 1.54 -28.02 9.09
C THR A 63 1.10 -28.70 7.80
N VAL A 64 1.33 -30.02 7.69
CA VAL A 64 0.90 -30.81 6.53
C VAL A 64 -0.62 -30.79 6.42
N GLU A 65 -1.34 -30.94 7.54
CA GLU A 65 -2.79 -30.80 7.62
C GLU A 65 -3.26 -29.43 7.14
N ALA A 66 -2.61 -28.35 7.58
CA ALA A 66 -2.93 -26.99 7.14
C ALA A 66 -2.68 -26.80 5.63
N ALA A 67 -1.59 -27.35 5.09
CA ALA A 67 -1.27 -27.27 3.66
C ALA A 67 -2.26 -28.06 2.81
N VAL A 68 -2.62 -29.27 3.24
CA VAL A 68 -3.65 -30.08 2.58
C VAL A 68 -5.01 -29.39 2.65
N GLN A 69 -5.36 -28.78 3.79
CA GLN A 69 -6.59 -27.98 3.91
C GLN A 69 -6.57 -26.74 3.03
N GLU A 70 -5.45 -26.02 2.92
CA GLU A 70 -5.29 -24.87 2.01
C GLU A 70 -5.52 -25.30 0.55
N CYS A 71 -4.91 -26.40 0.12
CA CYS A 71 -5.10 -26.97 -1.21
C CYS A 71 -6.53 -27.48 -1.43
N SER A 72 -7.21 -27.98 -0.39
CA SER A 72 -8.57 -28.54 -0.47
C SER A 72 -9.68 -27.47 -0.36
N GLN A 73 -9.45 -26.39 0.40
CA GLN A 73 -10.41 -25.29 0.59
C GLN A 73 -10.46 -24.34 -0.61
N ALA A 74 -9.47 -24.40 -1.51
CA ALA A 74 -9.47 -23.67 -2.78
C ALA A 74 -10.74 -23.94 -3.62
N SER A 75 -11.42 -25.07 -3.42
CA SER A 75 -12.68 -25.40 -4.10
C SER A 75 -13.96 -24.91 -3.40
N ASP A 76 -13.94 -24.58 -2.09
CA ASP A 76 -15.18 -24.47 -1.27
C ASP A 76 -15.41 -23.09 -0.59
N GLU A 77 -14.59 -22.05 -0.84
CA GLU A 77 -14.87 -20.68 -0.39
C GLU A 77 -16.06 -20.05 -1.16
N THR A 78 -17.25 -20.43 -0.75
CA THR A 78 -18.51 -20.20 -1.48
C THR A 78 -19.37 -19.09 -0.87
N ILE A 79 -18.78 -17.99 -0.35
CA ILE A 79 -19.47 -16.69 -0.15
C ILE A 79 -18.51 -15.48 -0.39
N GLU A 80 -18.69 -14.85 -1.56
CA GLU A 80 -18.79 -13.39 -1.80
C GLU A 80 -17.84 -12.36 -1.14
N ASN A 81 -16.52 -12.56 -1.13
CA ASN A 81 -15.57 -11.52 -0.70
C ASN A 81 -14.98 -10.69 -1.86
N VAL A 82 -15.85 -10.25 -2.78
CA VAL A 82 -15.45 -9.48 -3.98
C VAL A 82 -14.97 -8.08 -3.63
N PHE A 83 -15.56 -7.44 -2.63
CA PHE A 83 -15.25 -6.06 -2.28
C PHE A 83 -15.25 -5.86 -0.77
N ASN A 84 -14.05 -5.69 -0.21
CA ASN A 84 -13.80 -5.51 1.21
C ASN A 84 -13.16 -4.16 1.53
N ILE A 85 -13.53 -3.62 2.70
CA ILE A 85 -12.96 -2.39 3.27
C ILE A 85 -12.23 -2.79 4.53
N ILE A 86 -10.93 -2.52 4.57
CA ILE A 86 -10.02 -2.96 5.63
C ILE A 86 -9.52 -1.72 6.36
N GLY A 87 -9.87 -1.62 7.64
CA GLY A 87 -9.38 -0.57 8.52
C GLY A 87 -7.90 -0.75 8.85
N ALA A 88 -7.21 0.35 9.15
CA ALA A 88 -5.78 0.35 9.46
C ALA A 88 -5.43 -0.49 10.70
N PHE A 89 -6.35 -0.56 11.67
CA PHE A 89 -6.17 -1.36 12.89
C PHE A 89 -6.45 -2.85 12.67
N ASP A 90 -7.04 -3.21 11.53
CA ASP A 90 -7.36 -4.59 11.14
C ASP A 90 -6.34 -5.17 10.13
N ILE A 91 -5.33 -4.37 9.75
CA ILE A 91 -4.25 -4.84 8.86
C ILE A 91 -3.46 -5.92 9.60
N PRO A 92 -3.20 -7.09 8.96
CA PRO A 92 -2.44 -8.16 9.58
C PRO A 92 -0.99 -7.72 9.79
N ARG A 93 -0.49 -7.89 11.02
CA ARG A 93 0.90 -7.55 11.35
C ARG A 93 1.82 -8.72 11.05
N TYR A 94 2.76 -8.47 10.14
CA TYR A 94 3.85 -9.38 9.81
C TYR A 94 5.20 -8.79 10.19
N ILE A 95 6.05 -9.61 10.79
CA ILE A 95 7.41 -9.26 11.21
C ILE A 95 8.40 -9.97 10.28
N TYR A 96 9.33 -9.22 9.71
CA TYR A 96 10.40 -9.80 8.91
C TYR A 96 11.43 -10.48 9.82
N ASN A 97 11.70 -11.76 9.58
CA ASN A 97 12.77 -12.50 10.23
C ASN A 97 13.98 -12.56 9.30
N SER A 98 15.09 -11.96 9.71
CA SER A 98 16.33 -11.86 8.91
C SER A 98 17.05 -13.19 8.74
N GLU A 99 16.98 -14.09 9.72
CA GLU A 99 17.62 -15.41 9.67
C GLU A 99 16.92 -16.32 8.65
N ARG A 100 15.58 -16.32 8.69
CA ARG A 100 14.72 -17.13 7.81
C ARG A 100 14.40 -16.46 6.50
N LYS A 101 14.69 -15.17 6.37
CA LYS A 101 14.36 -14.32 5.22
C LYS A 101 12.89 -14.42 4.81
N LYS A 102 12.00 -14.51 5.81
CA LYS A 102 10.55 -14.65 5.62
C LYS A 102 9.80 -13.67 6.53
N PHE A 103 8.60 -13.30 6.12
CA PHE A 103 7.65 -12.59 6.98
C PHE A 103 6.85 -13.61 7.80
N LEU A 104 6.83 -13.41 9.12
CA LEU A 104 6.09 -14.25 10.05
C LEU A 104 4.89 -13.47 10.60
N PRO A 105 3.70 -14.10 10.72
CA PRO A 105 2.58 -13.51 11.44
C PRO A 105 2.98 -13.14 12.87
N LEU A 106 2.45 -12.05 13.41
CA LEU A 106 2.78 -11.59 14.77
C LEU A 106 2.63 -12.71 15.82
N SER A 107 1.58 -13.54 15.71
CA SER A 107 1.29 -14.67 16.59
C SER A 107 2.40 -15.72 16.64
N MET A 108 3.27 -15.77 15.62
CA MET A 108 4.40 -16.69 15.51
C MET A 108 5.73 -16.06 15.94
N THR A 109 5.68 -14.89 16.58
CA THR A 109 6.88 -14.15 17.01
C THR A 109 6.79 -13.76 18.47
N ASN A 110 7.92 -13.35 19.04
CA ASN A 110 8.00 -12.84 20.40
C ASN A 110 7.70 -11.33 20.50
N PHE A 111 7.18 -10.71 19.43
CA PHE A 111 6.84 -9.29 19.45
C PHE A 111 5.51 -9.05 20.18
N PRO A 112 5.39 -7.97 20.97
CA PRO A 112 4.16 -7.67 21.68
C PRO A 112 3.04 -7.26 20.71
N VAL A 113 1.79 -7.51 21.13
CA VAL A 113 0.59 -7.00 20.46
C VAL A 113 0.62 -5.46 20.48
N PRO A 114 0.32 -4.79 19.35
CA PRO A 114 0.38 -3.34 19.28
C PRO A 114 -0.64 -2.67 20.20
N ASN A 115 -0.23 -1.57 20.83
CA ASN A 115 -1.06 -0.73 21.68
C ASN A 115 -0.89 0.74 21.26
N LEU A 116 -1.94 1.56 21.43
CA LEU A 116 -1.87 2.99 21.11
C LEU A 116 -0.78 3.71 21.93
N PHE A 117 -0.67 3.37 23.23
CA PHE A 117 0.36 3.87 24.12
C PHE A 117 1.55 2.91 24.16
N GLY A 118 2.35 2.94 23.10
CA GLY A 118 3.56 2.13 22.97
C GLY A 118 4.63 2.48 24.00
N THR A 119 5.58 1.57 24.17
CA THR A 119 6.79 1.73 24.99
C THR A 119 7.87 2.49 24.22
N ALA A 120 8.93 2.92 24.92
CA ALA A 120 10.10 3.50 24.26
C ALA A 120 10.75 2.55 23.23
N ARG A 121 10.62 1.23 23.44
CA ARG A 121 11.08 0.23 22.48
C ARG A 121 10.27 0.27 21.19
N ASP A 122 8.95 0.42 21.25
CA ASP A 122 8.10 0.52 20.05
C ASP A 122 8.50 1.72 19.18
N LYS A 123 8.90 2.84 19.79
CA LYS A 123 9.43 4.00 19.06
C LYS A 123 10.71 3.68 18.28
N ALA A 124 11.61 2.87 18.86
CA ALA A 124 12.85 2.47 18.20
C ALA A 124 12.60 1.42 17.12
N GLU A 125 11.73 0.43 17.40
CA GLU A 125 11.39 -0.64 16.46
C GLU A 125 10.70 -0.09 15.21
N LEU A 126 9.93 1.00 15.31
CA LEU A 126 9.35 1.70 14.16
C LEU A 126 10.39 1.98 13.06
N PHE A 127 11.50 2.63 13.40
CA PHE A 127 12.54 2.97 12.42
C PHE A 127 13.37 1.75 12.00
N ARG A 128 13.57 0.78 12.90
CA ARG A 128 14.27 -0.48 12.59
C ARG A 128 13.48 -1.35 11.62
N GLU A 129 12.16 -1.44 11.77
CA GLU A 129 11.29 -2.16 10.85
C GLU A 129 11.32 -1.49 9.46
N ARG A 130 11.19 -0.15 9.39
CA ARG A 130 11.31 0.59 8.13
C ARG A 130 12.66 0.32 7.43
N TYR A 131 13.77 0.37 8.18
CA TYR A 131 15.09 0.01 7.65
C TYR A 131 15.13 -1.43 7.14
N SER A 132 14.70 -2.41 7.95
CA SER A 132 14.82 -3.84 7.66
C SER A 132 14.06 -4.23 6.39
N ILE A 133 12.88 -3.66 6.17
CA ILE A 133 12.06 -3.89 4.98
C ILE A 133 12.76 -3.36 3.73
N LEU A 134 13.35 -2.17 3.80
CA LEU A 134 14.07 -1.57 2.67
C LEU A 134 15.40 -2.28 2.42
N GLN A 135 16.08 -2.72 3.47
CA GLN A 135 17.33 -3.47 3.39
C GLN A 135 17.10 -4.82 2.69
N GLN A 136 16.14 -5.63 3.15
CA GLN A 136 15.86 -6.92 2.51
C GLN A 136 15.43 -6.76 1.05
N ARG A 137 14.63 -5.72 0.75
CA ARG A 137 14.18 -5.43 -0.62
C ARG A 137 15.34 -5.02 -1.51
N THR A 138 16.24 -4.20 -0.99
CA THR A 138 17.43 -3.74 -1.74
C THR A 138 18.38 -4.89 -2.02
N HIS A 139 18.64 -5.78 -1.06
CA HIS A 139 19.53 -6.93 -1.26
C HIS A 139 19.03 -7.92 -2.31
N ARG A 140 17.70 -7.98 -2.55
CA ARG A 140 17.09 -8.84 -3.57
C ARG A 140 17.08 -8.20 -4.96
N HIS A 141 17.46 -6.93 -5.09
CA HIS A 141 17.57 -6.28 -6.39
C HIS A 141 18.82 -6.80 -7.14
N GLU A 142 18.71 -6.96 -8.46
CA GLU A 142 19.77 -7.55 -9.31
C GLU A 142 21.15 -6.87 -9.15
N LEU A 143 21.14 -5.55 -8.97
CA LEU A 143 22.35 -4.74 -8.77
C LEU A 143 23.07 -5.00 -7.44
N PHE A 144 22.40 -5.60 -6.45
CA PHE A 144 22.92 -5.84 -5.09
C PHE A 144 23.01 -7.32 -4.72
N THR A 145 22.55 -8.21 -5.59
CA THR A 145 22.57 -9.67 -5.35
C THR A 145 23.97 -10.22 -5.64
N PRO A 146 24.63 -10.95 -4.73
CA PRO A 146 25.96 -11.53 -4.96
C PRO A 146 26.04 -12.33 -6.26
N SER A 147 27.17 -12.31 -6.97
CA SER A 147 27.37 -13.17 -8.15
C SER A 147 27.33 -14.64 -7.77
N ALA A 148 26.56 -15.42 -8.54
CA ALA A 148 26.60 -16.87 -8.45
C ALA A 148 28.03 -17.35 -8.77
N VAL A 149 28.46 -18.43 -8.10
CA VAL A 149 29.83 -18.99 -8.19
C VAL A 149 30.22 -19.40 -9.63
N VAL A 150 29.24 -19.54 -10.53
CA VAL A 150 29.43 -19.82 -11.96
C VAL A 150 29.03 -18.58 -12.76
N ALA A 151 29.92 -17.59 -12.84
CA ALA A 151 29.71 -16.42 -13.72
C ALA A 151 30.31 -16.70 -15.10
N HIS A 152 29.50 -16.53 -16.17
CA HIS A 152 30.01 -16.50 -17.53
C HIS A 152 30.84 -15.21 -17.76
N PRO A 153 31.88 -15.23 -18.61
CA PRO A 153 32.83 -14.12 -18.75
C PRO A 153 32.23 -12.77 -19.20
N ASP A 154 31.01 -12.77 -19.75
CA ASP A 154 30.35 -11.58 -20.30
C ASP A 154 29.46 -10.83 -19.30
N ASP A 155 29.28 -11.34 -18.07
CA ASP A 155 28.34 -10.77 -17.08
C ASP A 155 28.97 -9.69 -16.17
N ASN A 156 29.88 -8.90 -16.74
CA ASN A 156 30.72 -7.93 -16.02
C ASN A 156 29.99 -6.63 -15.67
N LYS A 157 28.72 -6.70 -15.24
CA LYS A 157 28.03 -5.56 -14.61
C LYS A 157 28.58 -5.39 -13.19
N SER A 158 29.15 -4.22 -12.89
CA SER A 158 29.61 -3.85 -11.55
C SER A 158 28.46 -3.99 -10.54
N LYS A 159 28.53 -5.01 -9.69
CA LYS A 159 27.56 -5.21 -8.61
C LYS A 159 27.91 -4.33 -7.42
N PHE A 160 26.89 -3.77 -6.79
CA PHE A 160 27.05 -2.94 -5.62
C PHE A 160 26.98 -3.79 -4.35
N GLN A 161 27.85 -3.51 -3.39
CA GLN A 161 27.82 -4.11 -2.06
C GLN A 161 27.52 -3.04 -1.03
N LEU A 162 26.44 -3.24 -0.28
CA LEU A 162 26.11 -2.37 0.85
C LEU A 162 27.10 -2.60 1.99
N LYS A 163 27.56 -1.51 2.61
CA LYS A 163 28.29 -1.53 3.88
C LYS A 163 27.42 -0.92 4.98
N THR A 164 27.64 -1.36 6.21
CA THR A 164 27.04 -0.79 7.42
C THR A 164 27.83 0.44 7.89
N ILE A 165 27.20 1.30 8.69
CA ILE A 165 27.87 2.48 9.25
C ILE A 165 29.00 2.09 10.21
N GLU A 166 28.84 1.04 11.02
CA GLU A 166 29.92 0.52 11.87
C GLU A 166 31.18 0.15 11.07
N THR A 167 31.03 -0.31 9.81
CA THR A 167 32.16 -0.65 8.95
C THR A 167 32.96 0.59 8.56
N LEU A 168 32.29 1.74 8.43
CA LEU A 168 32.96 3.02 8.19
C LEU A 168 33.66 3.51 9.44
N LEU A 169 32.94 3.57 10.56
CA LEU A 169 33.46 4.09 11.83
C LEU A 169 34.61 3.24 12.39
N GLY A 170 34.62 1.93 12.11
CA GLY A 170 35.71 1.02 12.48
C GLY A 170 36.97 1.16 11.63
N ASN A 171 36.92 1.92 10.52
CA ASN A 171 38.07 2.09 9.64
C ASN A 171 38.80 3.40 9.91
N THR A 172 40.10 3.30 10.20
CA THR A 172 40.98 4.47 10.39
C THR A 172 41.55 5.00 9.08
N ALA A 173 41.44 4.26 7.98
CA ALA A 173 41.91 4.65 6.66
C ALA A 173 40.76 5.13 5.78
N LYS A 174 41.09 5.95 4.78
CA LYS A 174 40.13 6.40 3.77
C LYS A 174 39.47 5.22 3.07
N VAL A 175 38.14 5.13 3.17
CA VAL A 175 37.34 4.14 2.44
C VAL A 175 36.87 4.76 1.13
N ARG A 176 37.37 4.25 0.01
CA ARG A 176 36.93 4.66 -1.32
C ARG A 176 35.71 3.84 -1.74
N GLU A 177 34.81 4.47 -2.51
CA GLU A 177 33.66 3.85 -3.17
C GLU A 177 32.84 2.95 -2.23
N VAL A 178 31.98 3.57 -1.44
CA VAL A 178 31.06 2.87 -0.55
C VAL A 178 29.63 3.31 -0.80
N ILE A 179 28.72 2.34 -0.73
CA ILE A 179 27.28 2.57 -0.73
C ILE A 179 26.73 2.11 0.61
N VAL A 180 26.04 3.00 1.31
CA VAL A 180 25.39 2.73 2.59
C VAL A 180 23.90 2.97 2.44
N LEU A 181 23.09 2.00 2.90
CA LEU A 181 21.67 2.22 3.14
C LEU A 181 21.54 2.82 4.54
N GLY A 182 20.88 3.97 4.66
CA GLY A 182 20.60 4.57 5.96
C GLY A 182 19.54 5.66 5.91
N MET A 183 19.08 6.07 7.08
CA MET A 183 18.09 7.13 7.28
C MET A 183 18.78 8.49 7.37
N ILE A 184 18.30 9.48 6.63
CA ILE A 184 18.76 10.87 6.78
C ILE A 184 18.18 11.46 8.07
N THR A 185 19.03 11.99 8.94
CA THR A 185 18.61 12.72 10.15
C THR A 185 19.30 14.07 10.26
N GLN A 186 18.64 15.02 10.92
CA GLN A 186 19.20 16.35 11.20
C GLN A 186 19.29 16.56 12.72
N LEU A 187 20.37 16.08 13.33
CA LEU A 187 20.57 16.16 14.78
C LEU A 187 20.92 17.57 15.27
N LYS A 188 21.50 18.40 14.38
CA LYS A 188 21.85 19.80 14.62
C LYS A 188 21.49 20.62 13.38
N GLU A 189 21.10 21.87 13.59
CA GLU A 189 20.77 22.79 12.50
C GLU A 189 21.93 22.84 11.48
N GLY A 190 21.59 22.69 10.19
CA GLY A 190 22.55 22.64 9.08
C GLY A 190 23.50 21.42 9.03
N LYS A 191 23.43 20.46 9.97
CA LYS A 191 24.25 19.24 9.95
C LYS A 191 23.42 17.99 9.79
N PHE A 192 23.64 17.30 8.68
CA PHE A 192 22.97 16.05 8.35
C PHE A 192 23.81 14.85 8.75
N PHE A 193 23.13 13.77 9.08
CA PHE A 193 23.71 12.49 9.44
C PHE A 193 23.00 11.38 8.69
N LEU A 194 23.69 10.27 8.55
CA LEU A 194 23.12 9.01 8.09
C LEU A 194 23.09 8.07 9.28
N GLU A 195 21.96 7.39 9.49
CA GLU A 195 21.74 6.47 10.60
C GLU A 195 21.27 5.10 10.10
N ASP A 196 21.85 4.04 10.63
CA ASP A 196 21.43 2.64 10.44
C ASP A 196 21.42 1.95 11.82
N PRO A 197 20.99 0.68 11.94
CA PRO A 197 20.99 -0.01 13.22
C PRO A 197 22.36 -0.14 13.92
N THR A 198 23.46 0.09 13.20
CA THR A 198 24.85 -0.10 13.66
C THR A 198 25.52 1.20 14.11
N GLY A 199 25.04 2.37 13.66
CA GLY A 199 25.61 3.64 14.10
C GLY A 199 25.07 4.86 13.36
N VAL A 200 25.78 5.97 13.56
CA VAL A 200 25.49 7.27 12.94
C VAL A 200 26.78 7.90 12.43
N VAL A 201 26.75 8.48 11.22
CA VAL A 201 27.91 9.15 10.62
C VAL A 201 27.51 10.52 10.06
N GLN A 202 28.38 11.52 10.23
CA GLN A 202 28.13 12.86 9.71
C GLN A 202 28.24 12.85 8.18
N LEU A 203 27.30 13.54 7.51
CA LEU A 203 27.25 13.64 6.06
C LEU A 203 27.86 14.97 5.57
N ASP A 204 28.59 14.88 4.47
CA ASP A 204 28.88 16.00 3.57
C ASP A 204 28.15 15.75 2.24
N LEU A 205 27.20 16.63 1.91
CA LEU A 205 26.17 16.40 0.88
C LEU A 205 26.55 17.05 -0.44
N SER A 206 26.41 16.34 -1.58
CA SER A 206 26.63 16.94 -2.91
C SER A 206 25.41 16.86 -3.85
N LYS A 207 25.10 15.67 -4.41
CA LYS A 207 24.08 15.48 -5.46
C LYS A 207 22.96 14.52 -5.03
N PHE A 208 21.76 14.80 -5.53
CA PHE A 208 20.55 14.01 -5.30
C PHE A 208 19.97 13.56 -6.63
N HIS A 209 19.55 12.29 -6.73
CA HIS A 209 18.76 11.80 -7.87
C HIS A 209 17.32 12.31 -7.80
N SER A 210 16.44 11.90 -8.73
CA SER A 210 15.03 12.28 -8.66
C SER A 210 14.33 11.68 -7.44
N GLY A 211 13.68 12.54 -6.64
CA GLY A 211 12.91 12.21 -5.44
C GLY A 211 12.69 13.44 -4.56
N LEU A 212 11.75 13.37 -3.62
CA LEU A 212 11.62 14.32 -2.51
C LEU A 212 12.39 13.77 -1.31
N TYR A 213 13.65 14.15 -1.18
CA TYR A 213 14.49 13.68 -0.07
C TYR A 213 14.17 14.49 1.18
N THR A 214 13.43 13.90 2.11
CA THR A 214 13.09 14.52 3.38
C THR A 214 13.95 13.99 4.52
N GLU A 215 13.95 14.70 5.66
CA GLU A 215 14.39 14.08 6.90
C GLU A 215 13.58 12.79 7.16
N SER A 216 14.24 11.77 7.71
CA SER A 216 13.71 10.40 7.91
C SER A 216 13.46 9.58 6.63
N CYS A 217 13.86 10.05 5.43
CA CYS A 217 13.96 9.18 4.27
C CYS A 217 15.14 8.21 4.41
N PHE A 218 14.93 6.97 4.02
CA PHE A 218 16.00 5.99 3.81
C PHE A 218 16.57 6.13 2.40
N VAL A 219 17.89 6.19 2.30
CA VAL A 219 18.60 6.46 1.05
C VAL A 219 19.78 5.50 0.88
N LEU A 220 20.13 5.26 -0.37
CA LEU A 220 21.41 4.73 -0.78
C LEU A 220 22.35 5.92 -0.99
N ALA A 221 23.30 6.07 -0.09
CA ALA A 221 24.32 7.11 -0.13
C ALA A 221 25.61 6.52 -0.70
N GLU A 222 26.01 6.97 -1.88
CA GLU A 222 27.25 6.58 -2.55
C GLU A 222 28.33 7.64 -2.33
N GLY A 223 29.52 7.24 -1.89
CA GLY A 223 30.58 8.21 -1.60
C GLY A 223 31.89 7.59 -1.12
N TRP A 224 32.63 8.37 -0.33
CA TRP A 224 33.86 7.96 0.33
C TRP A 224 33.90 8.48 1.77
N TYR A 225 34.59 7.77 2.65
CA TYR A 225 34.65 8.08 4.08
C TYR A 225 36.09 8.37 4.51
N GLU A 226 36.29 9.44 5.28
CA GLU A 226 37.57 9.89 5.83
C GLU A 226 37.29 10.75 7.08
N ASP A 227 38.14 10.66 8.10
CA ASP A 227 38.10 11.54 9.28
C ASP A 227 36.70 11.70 9.92
N GLU A 228 35.98 10.59 10.13
CA GLU A 228 34.63 10.55 10.73
C GLU A 228 33.51 11.23 9.92
N VAL A 229 33.80 11.61 8.66
CA VAL A 229 32.84 12.23 7.75
C VAL A 229 32.62 11.34 6.52
N PHE A 230 31.36 11.15 6.17
CA PHE A 230 30.97 10.47 4.95
C PHE A 230 30.64 11.48 3.85
N HIS A 231 31.51 11.59 2.86
CA HIS A 231 31.39 12.50 1.73
C HIS A 231 30.60 11.84 0.60
N VAL A 232 29.35 12.28 0.43
CA VAL A 232 28.39 11.66 -0.49
C VAL A 232 28.50 12.30 -1.87
N ASN A 233 28.76 11.48 -2.87
CA ASN A 233 28.75 11.84 -4.29
C ASN A 233 27.33 11.86 -4.86
N ALA A 234 26.48 10.93 -4.44
CA ALA A 234 25.11 10.80 -4.92
C ALA A 234 24.19 10.14 -3.88
N PHE A 235 22.97 10.66 -3.76
CA PHE A 235 21.85 9.98 -3.11
C PHE A 235 20.89 9.38 -4.13
N GLY A 236 20.60 8.09 -3.96
CA GLY A 236 19.48 7.41 -4.58
C GLY A 236 18.51 6.90 -3.52
N PHE A 237 17.28 6.58 -3.92
CA PHE A 237 16.42 5.77 -3.07
C PHE A 237 16.69 4.28 -3.26
N PRO A 238 16.44 3.44 -2.24
CA PRO A 238 16.42 2.00 -2.43
C PRO A 238 15.42 1.62 -3.54
N PRO A 239 15.78 0.72 -4.46
CA PRO A 239 14.95 0.41 -5.62
C PRO A 239 13.58 -0.12 -5.18
N THR A 240 12.51 0.36 -5.82
CA THR A 240 11.15 -0.13 -5.61
C THR A 240 11.02 -1.53 -6.20
N GLU A 241 10.40 -2.44 -5.47
CA GLU A 241 10.13 -3.81 -5.92
C GLU A 241 8.67 -3.93 -6.39
N PRO A 242 8.42 -4.38 -7.63
CA PRO A 242 7.07 -4.66 -8.11
C PRO A 242 6.37 -5.73 -7.28
N SER A 243 5.04 -5.61 -7.19
CA SER A 243 4.18 -6.56 -6.48
C SER A 243 4.40 -8.02 -6.93
N ALA A 244 4.61 -8.24 -8.23
CA ALA A 244 4.90 -9.57 -8.78
C ALA A 244 6.22 -10.17 -8.25
N THR A 245 7.29 -9.37 -8.17
CA THR A 245 8.57 -9.79 -7.61
C THR A 245 8.46 -10.13 -6.12
N THR A 246 7.68 -9.34 -5.36
CA THR A 246 7.43 -9.64 -3.94
C THR A 246 6.69 -10.97 -3.75
N ARG A 247 5.65 -11.24 -4.56
CA ARG A 247 4.93 -12.53 -4.52
C ARG A 247 5.77 -13.70 -4.98
N ALA A 248 6.62 -13.52 -5.98
CA ALA A 248 7.54 -14.58 -6.42
C ALA A 248 8.47 -15.03 -5.29
N PHE A 249 8.83 -14.13 -4.37
CA PHE A 249 9.73 -14.43 -3.26
C PHE A 249 9.00 -14.93 -1.99
N TYR A 250 7.89 -14.29 -1.62
CA TYR A 250 7.16 -14.60 -0.37
C TYR A 250 5.92 -15.47 -0.58
N GLY A 251 5.65 -15.92 -1.81
CA GLY A 251 4.45 -16.68 -2.14
C GLY A 251 3.17 -15.85 -2.04
N ASN A 252 2.09 -16.50 -1.62
CA ASN A 252 0.74 -15.95 -1.60
C ASN A 252 0.33 -15.39 -0.23
N VAL A 253 1.28 -14.95 0.60
CA VAL A 253 0.97 -14.35 1.90
C VAL A 253 0.06 -13.13 1.73
N ASN A 254 -1.05 -13.09 2.47
CA ASN A 254 -1.94 -11.93 2.47
C ASN A 254 -1.40 -10.80 3.37
N PHE A 255 -0.50 -9.98 2.83
CA PHE A 255 -0.02 -8.75 3.48
C PHE A 255 -1.04 -7.61 3.48
N PHE A 256 -2.03 -7.66 2.58
CA PHE A 256 -2.96 -6.57 2.37
C PHE A 256 -4.06 -6.55 3.44
N GLY A 257 -4.51 -7.73 3.85
CA GLY A 257 -5.57 -7.95 4.85
C GLY A 257 -6.90 -8.34 4.21
N GLY A 258 -7.97 -8.29 5.01
CA GLY A 258 -9.30 -8.71 4.60
C GLY A 258 -9.57 -10.20 4.87
N PRO A 259 -10.72 -10.72 4.39
CA PRO A 259 -11.20 -12.05 4.78
C PRO A 259 -10.37 -13.22 4.27
N SER A 260 -9.68 -13.05 3.14
CA SER A 260 -8.90 -14.11 2.49
C SER A 260 -7.67 -14.47 3.31
N SER A 261 -7.38 -15.77 3.45
CA SER A 261 -6.14 -16.27 4.08
C SER A 261 -4.91 -16.05 3.18
N ALA A 262 -5.09 -16.11 1.86
CA ALA A 262 -4.06 -15.90 0.85
C ALA A 262 -4.25 -14.57 0.09
N SER A 263 -3.23 -14.16 -0.67
CA SER A 263 -3.27 -12.96 -1.52
C SER A 263 -4.35 -13.11 -2.59
N VAL A 264 -5.27 -12.14 -2.64
CA VAL A 264 -6.35 -12.11 -3.65
C VAL A 264 -5.83 -12.05 -5.08
N LYS A 265 -4.58 -11.59 -5.28
CA LYS A 265 -3.91 -11.54 -6.60
C LYS A 265 -3.63 -12.92 -7.19
N ALA A 266 -3.66 -13.98 -6.39
CA ALA A 266 -3.49 -15.36 -6.86
C ALA A 266 -4.83 -16.02 -7.26
N SER A 267 -5.98 -15.38 -7.00
CA SER A 267 -7.29 -15.99 -7.26
C SER A 267 -7.73 -15.80 -8.72
N ALA A 268 -7.69 -16.89 -9.50
CA ALA A 268 -8.19 -16.91 -10.87
C ALA A 268 -9.70 -16.58 -10.96
N LYS A 269 -10.48 -17.03 -9.95
CA LYS A 269 -11.92 -16.76 -9.87
C LYS A 269 -12.22 -15.27 -9.66
N LEU A 270 -11.51 -14.61 -8.73
CA LEU A 270 -11.65 -13.16 -8.56
C LEU A 270 -11.18 -12.41 -9.81
N LYS A 271 -10.16 -12.93 -10.51
CA LYS A 271 -9.70 -12.33 -11.75
C LYS A 271 -10.77 -12.39 -12.85
N GLN A 272 -11.43 -13.52 -13.01
CA GLN A 272 -12.54 -13.68 -13.93
C GLN A 272 -13.68 -12.69 -13.61
N LEU A 273 -14.09 -12.59 -12.34
CA LEU A 273 -15.15 -11.65 -11.93
C LEU A 273 -14.78 -10.18 -12.14
N GLU A 274 -13.50 -9.84 -11.99
CA GLU A 274 -12.97 -8.50 -12.28
C GLU A 274 -13.10 -8.15 -13.76
N ASP A 275 -12.77 -9.10 -14.64
CA ASP A 275 -12.77 -8.91 -16.09
C ASP A 275 -14.20 -8.92 -16.65
N GLU A 276 -15.12 -9.70 -16.08
CA GLU A 276 -16.53 -9.76 -16.48
C GLU A 276 -17.33 -8.51 -16.08
N ASN A 277 -16.95 -7.84 -14.99
CA ASN A 277 -17.68 -6.66 -14.49
C ASN A 277 -17.12 -5.35 -15.06
N GLU A 278 -17.32 -5.14 -16.37
CA GLU A 278 -16.84 -3.94 -17.08
C GLU A 278 -17.46 -2.63 -16.56
N ASP A 279 -18.67 -2.69 -16.02
CA ASP A 279 -19.42 -1.56 -15.48
C ASP A 279 -18.97 -1.13 -14.07
N ALA A 280 -18.06 -1.90 -13.44
CA ALA A 280 -17.52 -1.54 -12.14
C ALA A 280 -16.85 -0.17 -12.19
N MET A 281 -17.18 0.69 -11.23
CA MET A 281 -16.72 2.08 -11.24
C MET A 281 -16.57 2.62 -9.82
N PHE A 282 -15.41 3.24 -9.56
CA PHE A 282 -15.09 3.90 -8.29
C PHE A 282 -14.88 5.39 -8.49
N VAL A 283 -15.56 6.19 -7.68
CA VAL A 283 -15.49 7.66 -7.72
C VAL A 283 -14.80 8.16 -6.46
N PHE A 284 -13.71 8.91 -6.61
CA PHE A 284 -12.91 9.44 -5.51
C PHE A 284 -13.03 10.95 -5.42
N LEU A 285 -13.42 11.44 -4.24
CA LEU A 285 -13.49 12.86 -3.89
C LEU A 285 -12.68 13.11 -2.62
N SER A 286 -12.16 14.32 -2.46
CA SER A 286 -11.42 14.76 -1.27
C SER A 286 -11.85 16.17 -0.84
N ASP A 287 -11.74 16.49 0.44
CA ASP A 287 -12.23 17.75 1.03
C ASP A 287 -13.70 18.03 0.69
N VAL A 288 -14.56 17.03 0.93
CA VAL A 288 -16.00 17.15 0.67
C VAL A 288 -16.65 17.99 1.79
N TRP A 289 -16.48 19.31 1.73
CA TRP A 289 -17.00 20.25 2.74
C TRP A 289 -18.52 20.34 2.72
N LEU A 290 -19.17 19.47 3.48
CA LEU A 290 -20.63 19.30 3.52
C LEU A 290 -21.38 20.47 4.18
N ASP A 291 -20.66 21.41 4.77
CA ASP A 291 -21.17 22.67 5.30
C ASP A 291 -21.26 23.79 4.23
N GLN A 292 -20.77 23.53 3.01
CA GLN A 292 -20.86 24.47 1.90
C GLN A 292 -22.03 24.12 0.97
N ALA A 293 -22.93 25.08 0.76
CA ALA A 293 -24.10 24.91 -0.11
C ALA A 293 -23.70 24.55 -1.55
N GLU A 294 -22.64 25.16 -2.08
CA GLU A 294 -22.13 24.88 -3.42
C GLU A 294 -21.65 23.43 -3.56
N VAL A 295 -21.03 22.86 -2.52
CA VAL A 295 -20.61 21.44 -2.52
C VAL A 295 -21.83 20.53 -2.61
N LEU A 296 -22.88 20.79 -1.83
CA LEU A 296 -24.12 20.00 -1.86
C LEU A 296 -24.83 20.09 -3.24
N GLU A 297 -24.88 21.26 -3.85
CA GLU A 297 -25.43 21.45 -5.21
C GLU A 297 -24.65 20.63 -6.26
N LYS A 298 -23.32 20.60 -6.16
CA LYS A 298 -22.49 19.80 -7.05
C LYS A 298 -22.65 18.31 -6.79
N LEU A 299 -22.85 17.87 -5.55
CA LEU A 299 -23.18 16.48 -5.24
C LEU A 299 -24.54 16.07 -5.85
N HIS A 300 -25.58 16.91 -5.77
CA HIS A 300 -26.83 16.67 -6.50
C HIS A 300 -26.60 16.48 -8.00
N THR A 301 -25.83 17.39 -8.61
CA THR A 301 -25.54 17.33 -10.05
C THR A 301 -24.78 16.04 -10.40
N MET A 302 -23.83 15.62 -9.57
CA MET A 302 -23.09 14.36 -9.74
C MET A 302 -24.01 13.14 -9.62
N PHE A 303 -24.86 13.07 -8.59
CA PHE A 303 -25.78 11.94 -8.41
C PHE A 303 -26.85 11.88 -9.52
N SER A 304 -27.34 13.04 -9.96
CA SER A 304 -28.21 13.13 -11.14
C SER A 304 -27.53 12.56 -12.38
N GLY A 305 -26.27 12.95 -12.62
CA GLY A 305 -25.48 12.41 -13.72
C GLY A 305 -25.29 10.90 -13.64
N TYR A 306 -24.91 10.37 -12.47
CA TYR A 306 -24.72 8.94 -12.29
C TYR A 306 -26.01 8.13 -12.14
N SER A 307 -27.18 8.75 -12.10
CA SER A 307 -28.44 8.04 -11.84
C SER A 307 -28.76 6.97 -12.90
N SER A 308 -28.30 7.14 -14.13
CA SER A 308 -28.44 6.17 -15.23
C SER A 308 -27.45 5.01 -15.15
N ALA A 309 -26.27 5.24 -14.58
CA ALA A 309 -25.18 4.26 -14.44
C ALA A 309 -24.51 4.45 -13.06
N PRO A 310 -25.15 3.97 -11.99
CA PRO A 310 -24.68 4.21 -10.62
C PRO A 310 -23.34 3.50 -10.39
N PRO A 311 -22.30 4.22 -9.92
CA PRO A 311 -21.01 3.59 -9.63
C PRO A 311 -21.12 2.58 -8.50
N THR A 312 -20.21 1.62 -8.52
CA THR A 312 -20.06 0.60 -7.49
C THR A 312 -19.77 1.22 -6.12
N CYS A 313 -18.93 2.27 -6.08
CA CYS A 313 -18.60 2.96 -4.84
C CYS A 313 -18.23 4.43 -5.02
N PHE A 314 -18.70 5.27 -4.11
CA PHE A 314 -18.19 6.61 -3.87
C PHE A 314 -17.25 6.57 -2.65
N PHE A 315 -16.04 7.09 -2.82
CA PHE A 315 -15.06 7.30 -1.77
C PHE A 315 -15.00 8.79 -1.44
N PHE A 316 -15.64 9.18 -0.34
CA PHE A 316 -15.60 10.52 0.19
C PHE A 316 -14.46 10.63 1.21
N CYS A 317 -13.35 11.23 0.79
CA CYS A 317 -12.26 11.57 1.70
C CYS A 317 -12.56 12.94 2.33
N GLY A 318 -12.34 13.06 3.64
CA GLY A 318 -12.43 14.32 4.37
C GLY A 318 -11.44 15.36 3.85
N ASN A 319 -11.38 16.57 4.41
CA ASN A 319 -12.17 17.03 5.55
C ASN A 319 -13.65 17.22 5.15
N PHE A 320 -14.58 16.93 6.06
CA PHE A 320 -16.02 17.02 5.80
C PHE A 320 -16.65 18.37 6.16
N SER A 321 -15.87 19.28 6.73
CA SER A 321 -16.26 20.66 7.03
C SER A 321 -15.15 21.61 6.62
N PHE A 322 -15.53 22.74 6.02
CA PHE A 322 -14.61 23.84 5.71
C PHE A 322 -14.15 24.58 6.99
N ALA A 323 -15.05 24.72 7.96
CA ALA A 323 -14.79 25.42 9.21
C ALA A 323 -14.77 24.45 10.40
N PRO A 324 -13.68 23.71 10.62
CA PRO A 324 -13.57 22.70 11.69
C PRO A 324 -13.47 23.32 13.11
N TYR A 325 -13.74 24.62 13.27
CA TYR A 325 -13.56 25.35 14.51
C TYR A 325 -14.90 25.66 15.17
N GLY A 326 -14.99 25.42 16.47
CA GLY A 326 -16.10 25.89 17.30
C GLY A 326 -16.72 24.82 18.20
N LYS A 327 -17.43 25.27 19.24
CA LYS A 327 -18.05 24.39 20.25
C LYS A 327 -19.10 23.44 19.69
N ASN A 328 -19.66 23.76 18.51
CA ASN A 328 -20.74 23.00 17.88
C ASN A 328 -20.29 22.15 16.69
N GLN A 329 -18.97 21.95 16.48
CA GLN A 329 -18.43 21.23 15.31
C GLN A 329 -19.12 19.87 15.09
N ILE A 330 -19.25 19.05 16.15
CA ILE A 330 -19.91 17.75 16.08
C ILE A 330 -21.38 17.87 15.66
N GLN A 331 -22.11 18.84 16.22
CA GLN A 331 -23.53 19.04 15.90
C GLN A 331 -23.72 19.54 14.46
N SER A 332 -22.85 20.45 14.00
CA SER A 332 -22.84 20.93 12.62
C SER A 332 -22.56 19.78 11.65
N LEU A 333 -21.53 18.96 11.93
CA LEU A 333 -21.19 17.81 11.09
C LEU A 333 -22.34 16.79 11.01
N LYS A 334 -23.05 16.53 12.12
CA LYS A 334 -24.26 15.69 12.10
C LYS A 334 -25.32 16.27 11.16
N GLY A 335 -25.57 17.58 11.24
CA GLY A 335 -26.51 18.27 10.35
C GLY A 335 -26.11 18.17 8.88
N SER A 336 -24.82 18.36 8.59
CA SER A 336 -24.26 18.24 7.24
C SER A 336 -24.32 16.81 6.69
N LEU A 337 -24.05 15.80 7.51
CA LEU A 337 -24.22 14.40 7.13
C LEU A 337 -25.70 14.08 6.85
N LYS A 338 -26.62 14.56 7.70
CA LYS A 338 -28.05 14.42 7.46
C LYS A 338 -28.47 15.02 6.12
N ALA A 339 -28.03 16.25 5.82
CA ALA A 339 -28.29 16.87 4.53
C ALA A 339 -27.76 16.03 3.36
N LEU A 340 -26.55 15.47 3.45
CA LEU A 340 -26.03 14.55 2.45
C LEU A 340 -26.89 13.27 2.31
N ALA A 341 -27.35 12.70 3.42
CA ALA A 341 -28.21 11.52 3.41
C ALA A 341 -29.55 11.80 2.72
N ASP A 342 -30.16 12.96 3.00
CA ASP A 342 -31.40 13.41 2.35
C ASP A 342 -31.19 13.50 0.84
N ILE A 343 -30.08 14.10 0.38
CA ILE A 343 -29.71 14.18 -1.04
C ILE A 343 -29.57 12.78 -1.66
N ILE A 344 -28.86 11.86 -1.01
CA ILE A 344 -28.70 10.49 -1.53
C ILE A 344 -30.06 9.80 -1.66
N CYS A 345 -30.97 10.00 -0.70
CA CYS A 345 -32.31 9.41 -0.72
C CYS A 345 -33.18 9.93 -1.88
N GLU A 346 -32.93 11.14 -2.39
CA GLU A 346 -33.60 11.69 -3.57
C GLU A 346 -33.23 10.98 -4.88
N TYR A 347 -32.14 10.20 -4.90
CA TYR A 347 -31.69 9.42 -6.07
C TYR A 347 -31.77 7.91 -5.79
N PRO A 348 -32.95 7.26 -5.96
CA PRO A 348 -33.15 5.87 -5.57
C PRO A 348 -32.23 4.85 -6.27
N SER A 349 -31.79 5.12 -7.50
CA SER A 349 -30.87 4.24 -8.23
C SER A 349 -29.48 4.22 -7.58
N ILE A 350 -28.98 5.40 -7.21
CA ILE A 350 -27.73 5.56 -6.47
C ILE A 350 -27.85 4.95 -5.07
N HIS A 351 -28.91 5.29 -4.33
CA HIS A 351 -29.11 4.82 -2.96
C HIS A 351 -29.15 3.28 -2.86
N LYS A 352 -29.74 2.59 -3.84
CA LYS A 352 -29.86 1.12 -3.80
C LYS A 352 -28.65 0.37 -4.36
N SER A 353 -27.89 0.98 -5.26
CA SER A 353 -26.83 0.28 -6.00
C SER A 353 -25.42 0.68 -5.58
N SER A 354 -25.20 1.94 -5.16
CA SER A 354 -23.88 2.45 -4.83
C SER A 354 -23.54 2.26 -3.35
N ARG A 355 -22.27 1.95 -3.08
CA ARG A 355 -21.70 1.98 -1.73
C ARG A 355 -21.06 3.34 -1.46
N PHE A 356 -21.01 3.73 -0.18
CA PHE A 356 -20.42 5.00 0.25
C PHE A 356 -19.36 4.76 1.33
N VAL A 357 -18.11 5.09 1.02
CA VAL A 357 -16.99 4.95 1.96
C VAL A 357 -16.49 6.31 2.38
N PHE A 358 -16.44 6.54 3.68
CA PHE A 358 -16.00 7.80 4.27
C PHE A 358 -14.64 7.61 4.95
N VAL A 359 -13.62 8.31 4.46
CA VAL A 359 -12.26 8.30 4.99
C VAL A 359 -12.00 9.63 5.70
N PRO A 360 -11.79 9.66 7.03
CA PRO A 360 -11.69 10.91 7.78
C PRO A 360 -10.42 11.71 7.43
N GLY A 361 -10.56 13.01 7.26
CA GLY A 361 -9.48 13.96 7.05
C GLY A 361 -8.85 14.47 8.36
N PRO A 362 -7.66 15.10 8.31
CA PRO A 362 -6.88 15.45 9.50
C PRO A 362 -7.54 16.51 10.40
N GLU A 363 -8.56 17.23 9.90
CA GLU A 363 -9.28 18.26 10.67
C GLU A 363 -10.68 17.79 11.10
N ASP A 364 -11.05 16.55 10.76
CA ASP A 364 -12.33 15.97 11.17
C ASP A 364 -12.32 15.56 12.66
N PRO A 365 -13.48 15.48 13.33
CA PRO A 365 -13.57 15.10 14.74
C PRO A 365 -12.96 13.71 15.02
N GLY A 366 -12.01 13.65 15.95
CA GLY A 366 -11.33 12.41 16.32
C GLY A 366 -10.10 12.65 17.19
N PRO A 367 -9.32 11.59 17.52
CA PRO A 367 -8.11 11.71 18.30
C PRO A 367 -6.96 12.31 17.48
N GLY A 368 -6.97 13.64 17.36
CA GLY A 368 -5.86 14.46 16.88
C GLY A 368 -5.32 14.14 15.48
N SER A 369 -4.12 14.67 15.20
CA SER A 369 -3.41 14.52 13.92
C SER A 369 -2.47 13.29 13.87
N ILE A 370 -2.74 12.26 14.68
CA ILE A 370 -1.88 11.07 14.85
C ILE A 370 -2.40 9.91 13.99
N LEU A 371 -1.51 9.24 13.25
CA LEU A 371 -1.85 8.13 12.37
C LEU A 371 -1.55 6.74 12.99
N PRO A 372 -2.27 5.68 12.58
CA PRO A 372 -3.53 5.71 11.84
C PRO A 372 -4.66 6.36 12.64
N ARG A 373 -5.56 7.06 11.96
CA ARG A 373 -6.74 7.71 12.57
C ARG A 373 -7.92 6.75 12.55
N PRO A 374 -8.68 6.63 13.66
CA PRO A 374 -9.91 5.84 13.68
C PRO A 374 -10.99 6.48 12.81
N PRO A 375 -12.07 5.74 12.49
CA PRO A 375 -13.25 6.32 11.86
C PRO A 375 -13.89 7.42 12.72
N LEU A 376 -14.75 8.22 12.10
CA LEU A 376 -15.65 9.11 12.83
C LEU A 376 -16.47 8.31 13.84
N ALA A 377 -16.62 8.86 15.05
CA ALA A 377 -17.34 8.22 16.13
C ALA A 377 -18.78 7.87 15.72
N GLU A 378 -19.27 6.72 16.18
CA GLU A 378 -20.61 6.23 15.81
C GLU A 378 -21.71 7.24 16.15
N ASN A 379 -21.56 8.00 17.24
CA ASN A 379 -22.52 9.03 17.64
C ASN A 379 -22.71 10.13 16.58
N ILE A 380 -21.72 10.38 15.70
CA ILE A 380 -21.76 11.34 14.59
C ILE A 380 -22.48 10.72 13.40
N THR A 381 -22.20 9.43 13.13
CA THR A 381 -22.56 8.78 11.87
C THR A 381 -23.83 7.93 11.94
N GLN A 382 -24.36 7.66 13.13
CA GLN A 382 -25.46 6.72 13.34
C GLN A 382 -26.71 7.06 12.52
N GLU A 383 -27.14 8.33 12.52
CA GLU A 383 -28.31 8.77 11.76
C GLU A 383 -28.09 8.60 10.24
N PHE A 384 -26.89 8.95 9.75
CA PHE A 384 -26.52 8.75 8.34
C PHE A 384 -26.60 7.27 7.94
N ARG A 385 -26.01 6.37 8.73
CA ARG A 385 -25.99 4.93 8.44
C ARG A 385 -27.38 4.30 8.45
N GLN A 386 -28.31 4.85 9.24
CA GLN A 386 -29.70 4.40 9.22
C GLN A 386 -30.42 4.79 7.94
N LEU A 387 -30.15 6.00 7.41
CA LEU A 387 -30.74 6.49 6.17
C LEU A 387 -30.08 5.88 4.92
N VAL A 388 -28.76 5.65 4.98
CA VAL A 388 -27.94 5.12 3.88
C VAL A 388 -27.22 3.86 4.36
N PRO A 389 -27.86 2.67 4.31
CA PRO A 389 -27.32 1.44 4.91
C PRO A 389 -26.07 0.91 4.22
N PHE A 390 -25.87 1.20 2.92
CA PHE A 390 -24.66 0.83 2.18
C PHE A 390 -23.53 1.85 2.37
N SER A 391 -23.32 2.29 3.62
CA SER A 391 -22.26 3.21 3.98
C SER A 391 -21.32 2.65 5.04
N VAL A 392 -20.03 2.95 4.88
CA VAL A 392 -18.97 2.54 5.81
C VAL A 392 -18.08 3.74 6.10
N PHE A 393 -17.94 4.08 7.38
CA PHE A 393 -16.96 5.05 7.86
C PHE A 393 -15.75 4.27 8.36
N THR A 394 -14.60 4.47 7.72
CA THR A 394 -13.38 3.68 7.96
C THR A 394 -12.26 4.55 8.53
N THR A 395 -11.11 3.94 8.79
CA THR A 395 -9.91 4.62 9.28
C THR A 395 -9.24 5.49 8.22
N ASN A 396 -8.23 6.25 8.60
CA ASN A 396 -7.32 6.89 7.66
C ASN A 396 -5.84 6.60 8.03
N PRO A 397 -5.05 5.94 7.16
CA PRO A 397 -5.45 5.39 5.86
C PRO A 397 -6.45 4.22 5.99
N CYS A 398 -6.98 3.77 4.86
CA CYS A 398 -7.69 2.50 4.75
C CYS A 398 -7.24 1.73 3.51
N ARG A 399 -7.55 0.43 3.48
CA ARG A 399 -7.27 -0.45 2.36
C ARG A 399 -8.58 -0.98 1.78
N ILE A 400 -8.68 -0.98 0.46
CA ILE A 400 -9.82 -1.48 -0.27
C ILE A 400 -9.33 -2.64 -1.13
N GLN A 401 -9.95 -3.80 -0.95
CA GLN A 401 -9.76 -4.93 -1.83
C GLN A 401 -10.98 -5.02 -2.73
N TYR A 402 -10.75 -5.04 -4.04
CA TYR A 402 -11.78 -5.31 -5.05
C TYR A 402 -11.26 -6.37 -6.02
N CYS A 403 -11.92 -7.52 -6.06
CA CYS A 403 -11.45 -8.69 -6.79
C CYS A 403 -9.95 -8.95 -6.52
N THR A 404 -9.10 -8.89 -7.54
CA THR A 404 -7.65 -9.12 -7.40
C THR A 404 -6.87 -7.84 -7.12
N GLN A 405 -7.56 -6.70 -7.02
CA GLN A 405 -6.93 -5.38 -6.88
C GLN A 405 -6.85 -4.90 -5.45
N GLU A 406 -5.70 -4.33 -5.14
CA GLU A 406 -5.32 -3.75 -3.86
C GLU A 406 -5.23 -2.23 -4.01
N ILE A 407 -6.09 -1.49 -3.29
CA ILE A 407 -6.18 -0.02 -3.35
C ILE A 407 -5.95 0.54 -1.96
N ILE A 408 -4.94 1.40 -1.79
CA ILE A 408 -4.70 2.13 -0.54
C ILE A 408 -5.26 3.55 -0.68
N ILE A 409 -6.09 3.99 0.27
CA ILE A 409 -6.60 5.36 0.31
C ILE A 409 -6.04 6.07 1.54
N PHE A 410 -5.43 7.22 1.32
CA PHE A 410 -4.83 8.03 2.38
C PHE A 410 -5.17 9.51 2.19
N ARG A 411 -5.87 10.08 3.18
CA ARG A 411 -6.23 11.51 3.19
C ARG A 411 -5.26 12.30 4.05
N GLU A 412 -4.36 13.02 3.42
CA GLU A 412 -3.37 13.86 4.10
C GLU A 412 -2.84 14.96 3.17
N ASP A 413 -2.46 16.12 3.73
CA ASP A 413 -1.83 17.20 2.97
C ASP A 413 -0.31 16.95 2.84
N LEU A 414 0.02 15.78 2.32
CA LEU A 414 1.34 15.16 2.38
C LEU A 414 2.35 15.82 1.44
N VAL A 415 1.97 16.18 0.20
CA VAL A 415 2.90 16.76 -0.78
C VAL A 415 3.56 18.01 -0.22
N ASN A 416 2.74 18.91 0.32
CA ASN A 416 3.23 20.15 0.94
C ASN A 416 4.03 19.89 2.23
N LYS A 417 3.67 18.87 3.03
CA LYS A 417 4.45 18.46 4.21
C LYS A 417 5.83 17.95 3.80
N MET A 418 5.93 17.15 2.76
CA MET A 418 7.20 16.64 2.24
C MET A 418 8.05 17.76 1.65
N CYS A 419 7.49 18.63 0.81
CA CYS A 419 8.22 19.77 0.25
C CYS A 419 8.83 20.68 1.33
N ARG A 420 8.11 20.94 2.43
CA ARG A 420 8.61 21.76 3.55
C ARG A 420 9.75 21.11 4.34
N ASN A 421 9.85 19.79 4.32
CA ASN A 421 10.84 19.01 5.07
C ASN A 421 11.90 18.38 4.16
N CYS A 422 11.96 18.81 2.89
CA CYS A 422 12.99 18.36 1.97
C CYS A 422 14.36 18.90 2.40
N VAL A 423 15.36 18.02 2.45
CA VAL A 423 16.77 18.36 2.63
C VAL A 423 17.21 19.34 1.53
N ARG A 424 16.71 19.14 0.32
CA ARG A 424 16.91 20.01 -0.83
C ARG A 424 15.69 19.94 -1.74
N PHE A 425 15.32 21.07 -2.35
CA PHE A 425 14.30 21.05 -3.40
C PHE A 425 14.74 20.14 -4.56
N PRO A 426 13.82 19.32 -5.10
CA PRO A 426 14.12 18.47 -6.24
C PRO A 426 14.50 19.31 -7.46
N ALA A 427 15.21 18.68 -8.40
CA ALA A 427 15.50 19.31 -9.68
C ALA A 427 14.19 19.60 -10.44
N SER A 428 14.13 20.71 -11.17
CA SER A 428 12.94 21.13 -11.93
C SER A 428 12.74 20.34 -13.24
N ASN A 429 13.47 19.24 -13.44
CA ASN A 429 13.40 18.42 -14.65
C ASN A 429 12.26 17.40 -14.61
N MET A 430 11.64 17.19 -13.45
CA MET A 430 10.41 16.43 -13.29
C MET A 430 9.45 17.25 -12.43
N ASP A 431 8.15 17.01 -12.60
CA ASP A 431 7.14 17.64 -11.77
C ASP A 431 7.18 17.09 -10.32
N ILE A 432 6.61 17.86 -9.39
CA ILE A 432 6.55 17.47 -7.98
C ILE A 432 5.77 16.16 -7.76
N PRO A 433 4.62 15.90 -8.43
CA PRO A 433 3.91 14.62 -8.31
C PRO A 433 4.76 13.39 -8.62
N ASN A 434 5.57 13.42 -9.69
CA ASN A 434 6.44 12.29 -10.02
C ASN A 434 7.54 12.09 -8.98
N HIS A 435 8.15 13.17 -8.48
CA HIS A 435 9.10 13.09 -7.37
C HIS A 435 8.47 12.52 -6.10
N PHE A 436 7.27 12.98 -5.77
CA PHE A 436 6.49 12.55 -4.62
C PHE A 436 6.15 11.06 -4.68
N VAL A 437 5.55 10.60 -5.77
CA VAL A 437 5.15 9.19 -5.96
C VAL A 437 6.37 8.27 -5.93
N LYS A 438 7.45 8.64 -6.62
CA LYS A 438 8.71 7.90 -6.56
C LYS A 438 9.20 7.76 -5.13
N THR A 439 9.09 8.82 -4.32
CA THR A 439 9.51 8.80 -2.93
C THR A 439 8.67 7.83 -2.11
N VAL A 440 7.34 7.96 -2.11
CA VAL A 440 6.45 7.11 -1.30
C VAL A 440 6.64 5.62 -1.61
N LEU A 441 6.70 5.26 -2.89
CA LEU A 441 6.90 3.86 -3.30
C LEU A 441 8.31 3.35 -2.98
N SER A 442 9.35 4.18 -3.20
CA SER A 442 10.73 3.79 -2.86
C SER A 442 10.92 3.68 -1.35
N GLN A 443 10.20 4.46 -0.54
CA GLN A 443 10.22 4.31 0.93
C GLN A 443 9.34 3.15 1.41
N GLY A 444 8.44 2.63 0.56
CA GLY A 444 7.48 1.58 0.92
C GLY A 444 6.58 1.99 2.09
N HIS A 445 6.32 3.29 2.26
CA HIS A 445 5.69 3.83 3.45
C HIS A 445 5.00 5.17 3.16
N LEU A 446 3.78 5.38 3.68
CA LEU A 446 2.95 6.56 3.39
C LEU A 446 3.53 7.86 3.97
N THR A 447 4.20 7.79 5.13
CA THR A 447 4.72 8.97 5.85
C THR A 447 6.22 8.87 6.10
N PRO A 448 7.08 8.98 5.07
CA PRO A 448 8.54 8.93 5.21
C PRO A 448 9.07 10.27 5.76
N LEU A 449 8.51 10.69 6.88
CA LEU A 449 8.75 11.96 7.56
C LEU A 449 9.06 11.70 9.04
N PRO A 450 9.69 12.65 9.73
CA PRO A 450 9.92 12.54 11.16
C PRO A 450 8.62 12.53 11.96
N LEU A 451 8.62 11.88 13.13
CA LEU A 451 7.43 11.77 14.00
C LEU A 451 6.89 13.12 14.49
N TYR A 452 7.71 14.17 14.56
CA TYR A 452 7.24 15.51 14.94
C TYR A 452 6.53 16.24 13.79
N VAL A 453 6.76 15.82 12.53
CA VAL A 453 6.06 16.33 11.34
C VAL A 453 4.80 15.51 11.07
N SER A 454 4.93 14.19 11.18
CA SER A 454 3.85 13.22 10.96
C SER A 454 3.79 12.27 12.16
N PRO A 455 3.02 12.61 13.20
CA PRO A 455 2.87 11.75 14.37
C PRO A 455 2.21 10.41 14.03
N VAL A 456 2.79 9.33 14.53
CA VAL A 456 2.30 7.96 14.33
C VAL A 456 2.25 7.24 15.68
N TYR A 457 1.21 6.44 15.91
CA TYR A 457 1.19 5.47 17.01
C TYR A 457 2.27 4.42 16.77
N TRP A 458 3.32 4.41 17.60
CA TRP A 458 4.57 3.72 17.28
C TRP A 458 4.40 2.24 16.93
N ALA A 459 3.57 1.53 17.68
CA ALA A 459 3.31 0.10 17.47
C ALA A 459 2.43 -0.20 16.22
N TYR A 460 1.80 0.81 15.63
CA TYR A 460 0.94 0.71 14.44
C TYR A 460 1.58 1.26 13.16
N ASP A 461 2.88 1.56 13.16
CA ASP A 461 3.57 2.07 11.96
C ASP A 461 3.44 1.13 10.75
N TYR A 462 3.39 -0.18 10.99
CA TYR A 462 3.21 -1.19 9.95
C TYR A 462 1.93 -1.00 9.12
N ALA A 463 0.89 -0.39 9.69
CA ALA A 463 -0.37 -0.11 9.00
C ALA A 463 -0.24 0.97 7.91
N LEU A 464 0.81 1.80 7.99
CA LEU A 464 1.12 2.86 7.03
C LEU A 464 2.06 2.39 5.90
N ARG A 465 2.34 1.09 5.83
CA ARG A 465 3.24 0.47 4.86
C ARG A 465 2.60 0.40 3.47
N VAL A 466 3.38 0.74 2.45
CA VAL A 466 3.09 0.63 1.01
C VAL A 466 4.00 -0.43 0.40
N TYR A 467 4.08 -1.58 1.08
CA TYR A 467 4.86 -2.74 0.68
C TYR A 467 4.13 -4.01 1.16
N PRO A 468 3.79 -4.97 0.27
CA PRO A 468 3.99 -4.95 -1.18
C PRO A 468 3.32 -3.74 -1.86
N VAL A 469 3.78 -3.41 -3.08
CA VAL A 469 3.23 -2.29 -3.85
C VAL A 469 1.79 -2.61 -4.27
N PRO A 470 0.80 -1.73 -4.00
CA PRO A 470 -0.60 -1.95 -4.39
C PRO A 470 -0.83 -1.72 -5.89
N ASP A 471 -2.00 -2.08 -6.42
CA ASP A 471 -2.38 -1.68 -7.80
C ASP A 471 -2.63 -0.17 -7.88
N MET A 472 -3.19 0.39 -6.81
CA MET A 472 -3.56 1.80 -6.78
C MET A 472 -3.31 2.43 -5.41
N LEU A 473 -2.79 3.66 -5.45
CA LEU A 473 -2.56 4.49 -4.27
C LEU A 473 -3.28 5.83 -4.46
N VAL A 474 -4.31 6.06 -3.65
CA VAL A 474 -5.08 7.30 -3.64
C VAL A 474 -4.56 8.18 -2.52
N ILE A 475 -3.77 9.20 -2.88
CA ILE A 475 -3.34 10.26 -1.97
C ILE A 475 -4.32 11.41 -2.13
N ALA A 476 -5.37 11.40 -1.32
CA ALA A 476 -6.31 12.50 -1.23
C ALA A 476 -5.61 13.70 -0.55
N ASP A 477 -5.11 14.63 -1.36
CA ASP A 477 -4.36 15.81 -0.93
C ASP A 477 -5.10 17.07 -1.40
N LYS A 478 -4.90 18.18 -0.68
CA LYS A 478 -5.34 19.49 -1.15
C LYS A 478 -4.46 20.07 -2.27
N TYR A 479 -3.30 19.46 -2.53
CA TYR A 479 -2.48 19.75 -3.69
C TYR A 479 -3.27 19.57 -5.00
N ASP A 480 -2.75 20.11 -6.09
CA ASP A 480 -3.38 19.99 -7.40
C ASP A 480 -3.61 18.52 -7.79
N PRO A 481 -4.75 18.20 -8.43
CA PRO A 481 -5.05 16.84 -8.87
C PRO A 481 -3.96 16.30 -9.81
N PHE A 482 -3.55 15.05 -9.64
CA PHE A 482 -2.59 14.39 -10.52
C PHE A 482 -2.88 12.91 -10.69
N THR A 483 -2.25 12.32 -11.71
CA THR A 483 -2.24 10.88 -11.98
C THR A 483 -0.83 10.51 -12.46
N VAL A 484 -0.18 9.60 -11.76
CA VAL A 484 1.18 9.14 -12.04
C VAL A 484 1.22 7.63 -11.90
N THR A 485 1.82 6.94 -12.85
CA THR A 485 2.07 5.49 -12.76
C THR A 485 3.55 5.25 -12.50
N ASN A 486 3.87 4.46 -11.48
CA ASN A 486 5.25 4.12 -11.15
C ASN A 486 5.31 2.70 -10.57
N THR A 487 6.24 1.87 -11.07
CA THR A 487 6.42 0.47 -10.65
C THR A 487 5.09 -0.29 -10.55
N ASP A 488 4.31 -0.27 -11.64
CA ASP A 488 3.00 -0.92 -11.78
C ASP A 488 1.92 -0.49 -10.75
N CYS A 489 2.16 0.58 -9.99
CA CYS A 489 1.19 1.20 -9.11
C CYS A 489 0.65 2.48 -9.74
N LEU A 490 -0.68 2.59 -9.76
CA LEU A 490 -1.39 3.78 -10.19
C LEU A 490 -1.59 4.73 -9.02
N CYS A 491 -0.87 5.85 -9.00
CA CYS A 491 -0.99 6.85 -7.95
C CYS A 491 -1.85 8.02 -8.41
N ILE A 492 -2.87 8.37 -7.64
CA ILE A 492 -3.73 9.51 -7.94
C ILE A 492 -3.87 10.46 -6.76
N ASN A 493 -4.13 11.71 -7.09
CA ASN A 493 -4.73 12.69 -6.20
C ASN A 493 -5.99 13.25 -6.88
N PRO A 494 -7.20 13.11 -6.29
CA PRO A 494 -8.38 13.79 -6.80
C PRO A 494 -8.34 15.31 -6.63
N GLY A 495 -7.50 15.82 -5.72
CA GLY A 495 -7.46 17.21 -5.30
C GLY A 495 -8.62 17.57 -4.39
N SER A 496 -8.53 18.76 -3.79
CA SER A 496 -9.63 19.29 -2.96
C SER A 496 -10.83 19.64 -3.85
N PHE A 497 -11.96 18.96 -3.66
CA PHE A 497 -13.17 19.09 -4.45
C PHE A 497 -13.59 20.56 -4.65
N PRO A 498 -13.88 21.34 -3.59
CA PRO A 498 -14.27 22.75 -3.74
C PRO A 498 -13.17 23.66 -4.31
N ARG A 499 -11.89 23.33 -4.15
CA ARG A 499 -10.77 24.18 -4.60
C ARG A 499 -10.28 23.88 -6.01
N SER A 500 -10.60 22.72 -6.55
CA SER A 500 -10.15 22.24 -7.86
C SER A 500 -11.19 22.43 -8.96
N GLY A 501 -12.17 23.33 -8.77
CA GLY A 501 -13.31 23.45 -9.67
C GLY A 501 -14.22 22.22 -9.64
N PHE A 502 -14.39 21.62 -8.46
CA PHE A 502 -15.18 20.41 -8.22
C PHE A 502 -14.62 19.16 -8.92
N SER A 503 -13.30 19.09 -9.13
CA SER A 503 -12.68 17.93 -9.77
C SER A 503 -12.80 16.66 -8.92
N PHE A 504 -12.99 15.53 -9.58
CA PHE A 504 -12.95 14.19 -8.96
C PHE A 504 -12.33 13.18 -9.93
N LYS A 505 -12.00 11.99 -9.42
CA LYS A 505 -11.36 10.91 -10.20
C LYS A 505 -12.28 9.70 -10.27
N VAL A 506 -12.35 9.09 -11.45
CA VAL A 506 -13.12 7.87 -11.70
C VAL A 506 -12.16 6.76 -12.13
N PHE A 507 -12.26 5.60 -11.50
CA PHE A 507 -11.47 4.42 -11.80
C PHE A 507 -12.38 3.26 -12.22
N TYR A 508 -12.01 2.61 -13.32
CA TYR A 508 -12.64 1.39 -13.81
C TYR A 508 -11.67 0.22 -13.54
N PRO A 509 -11.96 -0.66 -12.57
CA PRO A 509 -11.05 -1.73 -12.19
C PRO A 509 -10.84 -2.75 -13.32
N SER A 510 -11.88 -3.12 -14.07
CA SER A 510 -11.82 -4.12 -15.15
C SER A 510 -10.63 -3.94 -16.11
N ASN A 511 -10.38 -2.70 -16.53
CA ASN A 511 -9.30 -2.35 -17.46
C ASN A 511 -8.25 -1.41 -16.85
N LYS A 512 -8.28 -1.21 -15.53
CA LYS A 512 -7.41 -0.31 -14.76
C LYS A 512 -7.32 1.12 -15.35
N THR A 513 -8.40 1.61 -15.97
CA THR A 513 -8.42 2.92 -16.62
C THR A 513 -8.90 4.01 -15.66
N LEU A 514 -8.25 5.17 -15.72
CA LEU A 514 -8.69 6.38 -15.02
C LEU A 514 -9.30 7.39 -15.97
N LYS A 515 -10.40 7.99 -15.54
CA LYS A 515 -10.96 9.19 -16.17
C LYS A 515 -10.96 10.33 -15.15
N GLY A 516 -10.38 11.47 -15.54
CA GLY A 516 -10.51 12.72 -14.80
C GLY A 516 -11.80 13.42 -15.20
N SER A 517 -12.54 13.96 -14.23
CA SER A 517 -13.75 14.72 -14.51
C SER A 517 -13.69 16.06 -13.77
N ILE A 518 -13.63 17.15 -14.54
CA ILE A 518 -13.96 18.49 -14.08
C ILE A 518 -15.46 18.65 -14.32
N PHE A 519 -16.22 19.26 -13.41
CA PHE A 519 -17.69 19.33 -13.51
C PHE A 519 -18.21 19.87 -14.86
N LEU A 520 -17.45 20.76 -15.50
CA LEU A 520 -17.79 21.29 -16.84
C LEU A 520 -17.80 20.21 -17.94
N PHE A 521 -17.02 19.13 -17.79
CA PHE A 521 -16.90 18.03 -18.74
C PHE A 521 -17.69 16.78 -18.34
N ALA A 522 -17.95 16.56 -17.04
CA ALA A 522 -18.72 15.42 -16.56
C ALA A 522 -20.15 15.41 -17.11
N VAL A 523 -20.80 16.59 -17.22
CA VAL A 523 -22.14 16.72 -17.79
C VAL A 523 -22.18 16.29 -19.27
N LEU A 524 -21.10 16.49 -20.03
CA LEU A 524 -20.98 16.11 -21.44
C LEU A 524 -20.65 14.62 -21.64
N LEU A 525 -19.80 14.05 -20.78
CA LEU A 525 -19.44 12.62 -20.84
C LEU A 525 -20.60 11.71 -20.43
N ILE A 526 -21.43 12.15 -19.48
CA ILE A 526 -22.55 11.37 -18.94
C ILE A 526 -23.78 11.43 -19.85
N SER A 527 -23.92 12.46 -20.69
CA SER A 527 -25.09 12.67 -21.56
C SER A 527 -24.98 12.02 -22.96
N GLY A 528 -23.94 11.21 -23.23
CA GLY A 528 -23.85 10.40 -24.45
C GLY A 528 -23.70 11.21 -25.75
N GLY A 529 -23.13 12.42 -25.70
CA GLY A 529 -22.92 13.26 -26.88
C GLY A 529 -21.86 12.68 -27.81
N THR A 530 -22.27 12.22 -28.99
CA THR A 530 -21.43 11.69 -30.09
C THR A 530 -20.52 12.74 -30.75
N HIS A 531 -19.58 13.32 -30.01
CA HIS A 531 -18.51 14.17 -30.56
C HIS A 531 -17.16 13.84 -29.89
N GLU A 532 -16.79 12.55 -29.87
CA GLU A 532 -15.53 12.07 -29.28
C GLU A 532 -14.25 12.39 -30.10
N SER A 533 -14.33 12.93 -31.32
CA SER A 533 -13.17 12.92 -32.23
C SER A 533 -12.50 14.27 -32.54
N GLN A 534 -12.98 15.42 -32.03
CA GLN A 534 -12.39 16.73 -32.38
C GLN A 534 -11.81 17.54 -31.22
N PHE A 535 -12.18 17.29 -29.96
CA PHE A 535 -11.71 18.12 -28.84
C PHE A 535 -10.47 17.58 -28.09
N TYR A 536 -10.14 16.29 -28.24
CA TYR A 536 -8.95 15.70 -27.61
C TYR A 536 -7.62 16.24 -28.17
N LYS A 537 -7.62 16.86 -29.36
CA LYS A 537 -6.41 17.47 -29.95
C LYS A 537 -6.07 18.87 -29.42
N GLN A 538 -6.95 19.52 -28.66
CA GLN A 538 -6.68 20.88 -28.16
C GLN A 538 -6.11 20.93 -26.73
N SER A 539 -6.26 19.89 -25.92
CA SER A 539 -5.69 19.85 -24.55
C SER A 539 -4.19 19.51 -24.52
N GLU A 540 -3.67 18.75 -25.49
CA GLU A 540 -2.23 18.51 -25.64
C GLU A 540 -1.46 19.76 -26.10
N CYS A 541 -2.15 20.76 -26.66
CA CYS A 541 -1.51 21.96 -27.21
C CYS A 541 -1.45 23.14 -26.21
N SER A 542 -2.08 23.01 -25.04
CA SER A 542 -2.16 24.08 -24.02
C SER A 542 -1.22 23.84 -22.82
N SER A 543 -0.60 22.67 -22.74
CA SER A 543 0.39 22.30 -21.71
C SER A 543 1.81 22.81 -22.02
N SER A 544 1.99 23.60 -23.09
CA SER A 544 3.26 24.21 -23.49
C SER A 544 3.31 25.73 -23.37
N LEU A 545 2.29 26.36 -22.76
CA LEU A 545 2.34 27.77 -22.35
C LEU A 545 1.48 27.99 -21.09
N MET A 546 2.08 27.78 -19.92
CA MET A 546 2.01 28.66 -18.73
C MET A 546 2.93 28.15 -17.62
#